data_AF-A0A953DWX4-F1
#
_entry.id   AF-A0A953DWX4-F1
#
_cell.length_a   1.000
_cell.length_b   1.000
_cell.length_c   1.000
_cell.angle_alpha   90.00
_cell.angle_beta   90.00
_cell.angle_gamma   90.00
#
_symmetry.space_group_name_H-M   'P 1'
#
loop_
_entity.id
_entity.type
_entity.pdbx_description
1 polymer ?
#
loop_
_entity_poly.entity_id
_entity_poly.type
_entity_poly.pdbx_seq_one_letter_code
_entity_poly.pdbx_strand_id
1 'polypeptide(L)'
;TYSGDILTDIDLRPLIEEHFARGNDVTLALRATGLGTDMAFRGNRVVDIAKRYGIPGTLDFANIAVWNSEIFRRIPPGLKISFIPILSDWIGDGGKVGGLVLNGGKWFNIGSRGEYLDVHRVILRERWRPYYIRNGRWPESVAQTARVHPSAQLRGCTVVGADCEVGADAVLEDTILWPGAQIASKSRLRSCIVRSHKTVSGIHSNTDI
;
A
#
# COMPACT_ATOMS: atom_id res chain seq x y z
N THR A 1 8.61 12.00 -0.37
CA THR A 1 8.02 11.05 -1.33
C THR A 1 7.27 9.97 -0.59
N TYR A 2 6.34 9.33 -1.28
CA TYR A 2 5.54 8.23 -0.78
C TYR A 2 5.26 7.32 -1.98
N SER A 3 5.45 6.01 -1.86
CA SER A 3 5.16 5.09 -2.98
C SER A 3 3.64 4.97 -3.19
N GLY A 4 3.21 4.88 -4.44
CA GLY A 4 1.78 4.93 -4.81
C GLY A 4 0.98 3.68 -4.42
N ASP A 5 1.68 2.62 -4.03
CA ASP A 5 1.14 1.33 -3.60
C ASP A 5 1.08 1.17 -2.07
N ILE A 6 1.42 2.21 -1.31
CA ILE A 6 1.31 2.14 0.15
C ILE A 6 -0.04 2.72 0.61
N LEU A 7 -0.68 2.05 1.56
CA LEU A 7 -1.79 2.60 2.34
C LEU A 7 -1.39 2.64 3.82
N THR A 8 -1.46 3.81 4.46
CA THR A 8 -1.05 3.97 5.86
C THR A 8 -1.86 5.02 6.60
N ASP A 9 -1.80 4.99 7.93
CA ASP A 9 -2.15 6.10 8.81
C ASP A 9 -0.99 6.50 9.76
N ILE A 10 0.25 6.18 9.38
CA ILE A 10 1.44 6.68 10.08
C ILE A 10 1.41 8.22 10.14
N ASP A 11 1.75 8.76 11.31
CA ASP A 11 2.02 10.19 11.48
C ASP A 11 3.41 10.53 10.92
N LEU A 12 3.44 11.38 9.89
CA LEU A 12 4.68 11.78 9.22
C LEU A 12 5.35 13.00 9.86
N ARG A 13 4.70 13.70 10.79
CA ARG A 13 5.28 14.89 11.43
C ARG A 13 6.63 14.59 12.11
N PRO A 14 6.79 13.50 12.89
CA PRO A 14 8.08 13.17 13.49
C PRO A 14 9.18 12.94 12.45
N LEU A 15 8.84 12.38 11.27
CA LEU A 15 9.81 12.14 10.20
C LEU A 15 10.36 13.46 9.63
N ILE A 16 9.46 14.44 9.46
CA ILE A 16 9.80 15.76 8.95
C ILE A 16 10.62 16.53 9.99
N GLU A 17 10.24 16.47 11.27
CA GLU A 17 10.98 17.08 12.37
C GLU A 17 12.40 16.51 12.48
N GLU A 18 12.55 15.18 12.45
CA GLU A 18 13.88 14.54 12.48
C GLU A 18 14.75 14.96 11.29
N HIS A 19 14.15 15.08 10.09
CA HIS A 19 14.86 15.52 8.89
C HIS A 19 15.52 16.89 9.08
N PHE A 20 14.74 17.88 9.51
CA PHE A 20 15.23 19.24 9.69
C PHE A 20 16.11 19.39 10.93
N ALA A 21 15.75 18.77 12.06
CA ALA A 21 16.51 18.86 13.30
C ALA A 21 17.94 18.31 13.18
N ARG A 22 18.17 17.34 12.30
CA ARG A 22 19.49 16.72 12.06
C ARG A 22 20.22 17.29 10.85
N GLY A 23 19.55 18.12 10.03
CA GLY A 23 20.09 18.58 8.75
C GLY A 23 20.49 17.40 7.86
N ASN A 24 19.62 16.40 7.78
CA ASN A 24 19.81 15.23 6.91
C ASN A 24 19.60 15.64 5.45
N ASP A 25 20.32 15.03 4.52
CA ASP A 25 20.07 15.20 3.09
C ASP A 25 18.81 14.44 2.67
N VAL A 26 18.60 13.28 3.29
CA VAL A 26 17.41 12.42 3.15
C VAL A 26 17.10 11.79 4.48
N THR A 27 15.83 11.64 4.82
CA THR A 27 15.40 10.89 6.02
C THR A 27 14.39 9.83 5.63
N LEU A 28 14.75 8.57 5.88
CA LEU A 28 13.94 7.40 5.55
C LEU A 28 13.01 7.04 6.73
N ALA A 29 11.73 6.79 6.46
CA ALA A 29 10.88 6.12 7.43
C ALA A 29 11.26 4.64 7.49
N LEU A 30 11.59 4.16 8.68
CA LEU A 30 12.03 2.79 8.93
C LEU A 30 10.98 2.03 9.74
N ARG A 31 10.90 0.71 9.54
CA ARG A 31 9.99 -0.16 10.30
C ARG A 31 10.67 -1.46 10.74
N ALA A 32 10.26 -1.96 11.89
CA ALA A 32 10.64 -3.29 12.37
C ALA A 32 9.51 -4.28 12.03
N THR A 33 9.53 -4.81 10.80
CA THR A 33 8.50 -5.75 10.32
C THR A 33 8.86 -7.23 10.58
N GLY A 34 10.16 -7.52 10.74
CA GLY A 34 10.69 -8.88 10.76
C GLY A 34 10.79 -9.56 9.39
N LEU A 35 10.47 -8.87 8.28
CA LEU A 35 10.38 -9.44 6.94
C LEU A 35 11.50 -8.99 5.99
N GLY A 36 12.01 -7.75 6.13
CA GLY A 36 13.18 -7.28 5.40
C GLY A 36 14.18 -6.56 6.29
N THR A 37 15.45 -6.69 5.91
CA THR A 37 16.63 -6.40 6.76
C THR A 37 17.69 -5.66 5.97
N ASP A 38 17.26 -4.74 5.12
CA ASP A 38 18.18 -4.05 4.22
C ASP A 38 18.71 -2.75 4.81
N MET A 39 18.00 -2.13 5.75
CA MET A 39 18.44 -0.86 6.34
C MET A 39 19.30 -1.11 7.58
N ALA A 40 20.60 -0.79 7.49
CA ALA A 40 21.48 -0.74 8.64
C ALA A 40 21.40 0.64 9.28
N PHE A 41 20.92 0.69 10.52
CA PHE A 41 20.61 1.94 11.22
C PHE A 41 21.39 2.06 12.52
N ARG A 42 22.15 3.15 12.69
CA ARG A 42 22.99 3.42 13.87
C ARG A 42 23.01 4.92 14.17
N GLY A 43 22.80 5.31 15.42
CA GLY A 43 22.92 6.71 15.85
C GLY A 43 22.09 7.68 15.01
N ASN A 44 20.84 7.32 14.68
CA ASN A 44 19.91 8.07 13.84
C ASN A 44 20.31 8.22 12.36
N ARG A 45 21.31 7.46 11.89
CA ARG A 45 21.72 7.41 10.48
C ARG A 45 21.55 6.03 9.89
N VAL A 46 21.18 6.01 8.61
CA VAL A 46 21.30 4.83 7.77
C VAL A 46 22.75 4.77 7.31
N VAL A 47 23.44 3.70 7.71
CA VAL A 47 24.89 3.53 7.49
C VAL A 47 25.21 2.51 6.40
N ASP A 48 24.22 1.72 5.99
CA ASP A 48 24.32 0.79 4.88
C ASP A 48 22.91 0.42 4.40
N ILE A 49 22.80 0.07 3.12
CA ILE A 49 21.57 -0.38 2.48
C ILE A 49 21.88 -1.66 1.71
N ALA A 50 21.08 -2.71 1.94
CA ALA A 50 21.21 -4.02 1.29
C ALA A 50 22.63 -4.61 1.42
N LYS A 51 23.30 -4.35 2.55
CA LYS A 51 24.65 -4.82 2.88
C LYS A 51 25.72 -4.42 1.86
N ARG A 52 25.57 -3.27 1.19
CA ARG A 52 26.54 -2.80 0.19
C ARG A 52 27.95 -2.64 0.77
N TYR A 53 28.05 -2.22 2.02
CA TYR A 53 29.30 -2.05 2.76
C TYR A 53 29.52 -3.14 3.83
N GLY A 54 28.79 -4.25 3.73
CA GLY A 54 28.91 -5.41 4.63
C GLY A 54 28.27 -5.23 6.01
N ILE A 55 27.53 -4.14 6.26
CA ILE A 55 26.82 -3.95 7.53
C ILE A 55 25.42 -4.53 7.40
N PRO A 56 25.04 -5.53 8.22
CA PRO A 56 23.70 -6.11 8.17
C PRO A 56 22.66 -5.07 8.58
N GLY A 57 21.60 -4.95 7.78
CA GLY A 57 20.40 -4.23 8.17
C GLY A 57 19.54 -5.06 9.11
N THR A 58 18.65 -4.39 9.82
CA THR A 58 17.67 -5.02 10.73
C THR A 58 16.28 -4.41 10.60
N LEU A 59 16.16 -3.36 9.77
CA LEU A 59 14.95 -2.60 9.57
C LEU A 59 14.58 -2.60 8.10
N ASP A 60 13.28 -2.42 7.88
CA ASP A 60 12.70 -2.16 6.58
C ASP A 60 12.63 -0.69 6.28
N PHE A 61 12.75 -0.39 4.99
CA PHE A 61 12.38 0.91 4.48
C PHE A 61 10.87 0.94 4.19
N ALA A 62 10.16 1.87 4.81
CA ALA A 62 8.71 1.96 4.69
C ALA A 62 8.22 2.52 3.34
N ASN A 63 9.12 2.76 2.38
CA ASN A 63 8.84 3.45 1.12
C ASN A 63 8.34 4.90 1.28
N ILE A 64 8.74 5.55 2.38
CA ILE A 64 8.40 6.95 2.72
C ILE A 64 9.68 7.67 3.10
N ALA A 65 9.94 8.83 2.50
CA ALA A 65 11.14 9.59 2.80
C ALA A 65 10.95 11.10 2.62
N VAL A 66 11.70 11.88 3.39
CA VAL A 66 11.83 13.34 3.25
C VAL A 66 13.19 13.62 2.60
N TRP A 67 13.22 14.54 1.64
CA TRP A 67 14.39 14.77 0.78
C TRP A 67 14.69 16.26 0.68
N ASN A 68 15.97 16.60 0.71
CA ASN A 68 16.47 17.85 0.15
C ASN A 68 16.64 17.71 -1.36
N SER A 69 16.41 18.81 -2.09
CA SER A 69 16.38 18.80 -3.56
C SER A 69 17.73 18.47 -4.21
N GLU A 70 18.81 18.74 -3.50
CA GLU A 70 20.20 18.64 -3.92
C GLU A 70 20.56 17.23 -4.36
N ILE A 71 20.01 16.22 -3.68
CA ILE A 71 20.28 14.81 -4.00
C ILE A 71 19.75 14.42 -5.38
N PHE A 72 18.70 15.07 -5.88
CA PHE A 72 18.16 14.77 -7.21
C PHE A 72 19.14 15.17 -8.34
N ARG A 73 20.10 16.07 -8.08
CA ARG A 73 21.16 16.40 -9.03
C ARG A 73 22.13 15.24 -9.29
N ARG A 74 22.10 14.20 -8.43
CA ARG A 74 22.89 12.97 -8.58
C ARG A 74 22.20 11.94 -9.49
N ILE A 75 20.93 12.14 -9.81
CA ILE A 75 20.20 11.26 -10.73
C ILE A 75 20.61 11.64 -12.15
N PRO A 76 21.20 10.73 -12.94
CA PRO A 76 21.54 11.04 -14.32
C PRO A 76 20.28 11.36 -15.13
N PRO A 77 20.31 12.41 -15.97
CA PRO A 77 19.16 12.82 -16.75
C PRO A 77 18.76 11.71 -17.74
N GLY A 78 17.45 11.50 -17.90
CA GLY A 78 16.90 10.55 -18.88
C GLY A 78 17.00 9.08 -18.50
N LEU A 79 17.50 8.72 -17.32
CA LEU A 79 17.58 7.34 -16.86
C LEU A 79 16.45 6.97 -15.90
N LYS A 80 15.84 5.81 -16.14
CA LYS A 80 14.93 5.16 -15.19
C LYS A 80 15.73 4.27 -14.25
N ILE A 81 16.08 4.79 -13.08
CA ILE A 81 16.86 4.08 -12.06
C ILE A 81 16.14 4.04 -10.71
N SER A 82 16.47 3.03 -9.90
CA SER A 82 16.14 3.07 -8.47
C SER A 82 16.98 4.13 -7.79
N PHE A 83 16.42 4.82 -6.79
CA PHE A 83 17.18 5.73 -5.94
C PHE A 83 18.00 4.99 -4.87
N ILE A 84 17.75 3.70 -4.64
CA ILE A 84 18.47 2.92 -3.61
C ILE A 84 19.99 2.93 -3.87
N PRO A 85 20.51 2.62 -5.08
CA PRO A 85 21.93 2.76 -5.37
C PRO A 85 22.48 4.16 -5.09
N ILE A 86 21.72 5.21 -5.41
CA ILE A 86 22.13 6.62 -5.22
C ILE A 86 22.24 6.95 -3.73
N LEU A 87 21.31 6.46 -2.90
CA LEU A 87 21.39 6.58 -1.46
C LEU A 87 22.58 5.81 -0.90
N SER A 88 22.83 4.60 -1.39
CA SER A 88 23.99 3.80 -0.95
C SER A 88 25.30 4.50 -1.29
N ASP A 89 25.45 5.00 -2.52
CA ASP A 89 26.63 5.78 -2.94
C ASP A 89 26.78 7.04 -2.08
N TRP A 90 25.66 7.71 -1.77
CA TRP A 90 25.67 8.90 -0.93
C TRP A 90 26.13 8.61 0.50
N ILE A 91 25.74 7.47 1.06
CA ILE A 91 26.26 7.00 2.36
C ILE A 91 27.77 6.81 2.29
N GLY A 92 28.30 6.18 1.22
CA GLY A 92 29.73 5.99 1.00
C GLY A 92 30.51 7.30 0.86
N ASP A 93 29.92 8.31 0.22
CA ASP A 93 30.48 9.66 0.07
C ASP A 93 30.41 10.50 1.38
N GLY A 94 29.87 9.95 2.47
CA GLY A 94 29.72 10.64 3.77
C GLY A 94 28.41 11.42 3.93
N GLY A 95 27.53 11.35 2.93
CA GLY A 95 26.21 11.99 2.90
C GLY A 95 25.31 11.62 4.08
N LYS A 96 24.50 12.59 4.54
CA LYS A 96 23.65 12.45 5.72
C LYS A 96 22.31 11.81 5.36
N VAL A 97 22.32 10.50 5.17
CA VAL A 97 21.10 9.69 5.12
C VAL A 97 20.66 9.35 6.55
N GLY A 98 19.63 10.04 7.02
CA GLY A 98 18.99 9.79 8.31
C GLY A 98 17.89 8.73 8.21
N GLY A 99 17.40 8.31 9.37
CA GLY A 99 16.23 7.45 9.45
C GLY A 99 15.46 7.67 10.74
N LEU A 100 14.17 7.35 10.71
CA LEU A 100 13.32 7.36 11.90
C LEU A 100 12.45 6.10 11.92
N VAL A 101 12.50 5.36 13.03
CA VAL A 101 11.70 4.15 13.20
C VAL A 101 10.26 4.53 13.56
N LEU A 102 9.32 4.24 12.66
CA LEU A 102 7.91 4.57 12.78
C LEU A 102 7.07 3.29 12.76
N ASN A 103 6.97 2.62 13.91
CA ASN A 103 6.19 1.39 14.05
C ASN A 103 4.70 1.64 14.35
N GLY A 104 4.34 2.84 14.79
CA GLY A 104 2.95 3.24 15.02
C GLY A 104 2.14 3.29 13.71
N GLY A 105 0.82 3.18 13.84
CA GLY A 105 -0.10 3.14 12.71
C GLY A 105 -0.03 1.85 11.89
N LYS A 106 -1.06 1.62 11.09
CA LYS A 106 -1.10 0.58 10.06
C LYS A 106 -0.34 1.04 8.83
N TRP A 107 0.34 0.10 8.20
CA TRP A 107 1.11 0.31 6.98
C TRP A 107 0.99 -0.92 6.11
N PHE A 108 0.56 -0.73 4.87
CA PHE A 108 0.39 -1.76 3.86
C PHE A 108 1.22 -1.38 2.66
N ASN A 109 2.16 -2.23 2.27
CA ASN A 109 2.87 -2.12 0.99
C ASN A 109 2.21 -3.10 0.02
N ILE A 110 1.31 -2.61 -0.84
CA ILE A 110 0.40 -3.47 -1.60
C ILE A 110 1.07 -3.86 -2.93
N GLY A 111 1.90 -4.90 -2.89
CA GLY A 111 2.63 -5.41 -4.06
C GLY A 111 2.00 -6.63 -4.73
N SER A 112 1.03 -7.26 -4.08
CA SER A 112 0.43 -8.52 -4.52
C SER A 112 -1.08 -8.55 -4.35
N ARG A 113 -1.71 -9.49 -5.06
CA ARG A 113 -3.13 -9.83 -4.91
C ARG A 113 -3.50 -10.16 -3.46
N GLY A 114 -2.65 -10.91 -2.76
CA GLY A 114 -2.87 -11.28 -1.36
C GLY A 114 -2.96 -10.05 -0.47
N GLU A 115 -1.96 -9.17 -0.57
CA GLU A 115 -1.90 -7.91 0.19
C GLU A 115 -3.08 -6.98 -0.13
N TYR A 116 -3.51 -6.94 -1.40
CA TYR A 116 -4.70 -6.16 -1.80
C TYR A 116 -5.98 -6.69 -1.16
N LEU A 117 -6.16 -8.01 -1.08
CA LEU A 117 -7.31 -8.60 -0.38
C LEU A 117 -7.20 -8.42 1.14
N ASP A 118 -6.00 -8.54 1.70
CA ASP A 118 -5.75 -8.38 3.13
C ASP A 118 -6.04 -6.97 3.61
N VAL A 119 -5.66 -5.95 2.84
CA VAL A 119 -6.00 -4.57 3.21
C VAL A 119 -7.52 -4.35 3.23
N HIS A 120 -8.27 -4.93 2.30
CA HIS A 120 -9.74 -4.87 2.31
C HIS A 120 -10.34 -5.60 3.51
N ARG A 121 -9.77 -6.75 3.89
CA ARG A 121 -10.17 -7.47 5.11
C ARG A 121 -9.94 -6.63 6.35
N VAL A 122 -8.78 -5.97 6.47
CA VAL A 122 -8.51 -5.07 7.59
C VAL A 122 -9.50 -3.91 7.63
N ILE A 123 -9.72 -3.24 6.50
CA ILE A 123 -10.65 -2.12 6.40
C ILE A 123 -12.06 -2.53 6.85
N LEU A 124 -12.58 -3.66 6.36
CA LEU A 124 -13.94 -4.09 6.64
C LEU A 124 -14.12 -4.74 8.02
N ARG A 125 -13.19 -5.62 8.43
CA ARG A 125 -13.32 -6.40 9.68
C ARG A 125 -12.94 -5.56 10.90
N GLU A 126 -11.87 -4.79 10.81
CA GLU A 126 -11.42 -3.94 11.92
C GLU A 126 -12.07 -2.56 11.88
N ARG A 127 -12.90 -2.27 10.86
CA ARG A 127 -13.45 -0.93 10.58
C ARG A 127 -12.37 0.14 10.57
N TRP A 128 -11.18 -0.22 10.09
CA TRP A 128 -10.05 0.68 10.08
C TRP A 128 -10.30 1.83 9.12
N ARG A 129 -10.03 3.05 9.60
CA ARG A 129 -10.20 4.30 8.86
C ARG A 129 -8.96 5.16 9.06
N PRO A 130 -8.15 5.40 8.01
CA PRO A 130 -7.08 6.36 8.09
C PRO A 130 -7.61 7.76 8.47
N TYR A 131 -6.88 8.48 9.32
CA TYR A 131 -7.33 9.76 9.90
C TYR A 131 -7.63 10.85 8.86
N TYR A 132 -7.02 10.77 7.68
CA TYR A 132 -7.23 11.71 6.57
C TYR A 132 -8.46 11.40 5.73
N ILE A 133 -9.07 10.22 5.86
CA ILE A 133 -10.33 9.91 5.18
C ILE A 133 -11.48 10.61 5.90
N ARG A 134 -12.04 11.64 5.26
CA ARG A 134 -13.16 12.42 5.81
C ARG A 134 -14.55 11.91 5.39
N ASN A 135 -14.62 10.99 4.44
CA ASN A 135 -15.89 10.42 3.98
C ASN A 135 -16.63 9.70 5.13
N GLY A 136 -17.83 10.17 5.46
CA GLY A 136 -18.68 9.58 6.51
C GLY A 136 -19.19 8.17 6.18
N ARG A 137 -19.13 7.75 4.92
CA ARG A 137 -19.56 6.43 4.46
C ARG A 137 -18.46 5.38 4.51
N TRP A 138 -17.25 5.74 4.96
CA TRP A 138 -16.16 4.79 5.02
C TRP A 138 -16.36 3.72 6.11
N PRO A 139 -16.10 2.43 5.81
CA PRO A 139 -15.85 1.87 4.48
C PRO A 139 -17.17 1.67 3.72
N GLU A 140 -17.22 2.14 2.47
CA GLU A 140 -18.38 1.93 1.59
C GLU A 140 -18.19 0.58 0.88
N SER A 141 -18.78 -0.48 1.42
CA SER A 141 -18.67 -1.83 0.83
C SER A 141 -19.54 -2.01 -0.41
N VAL A 142 -20.61 -1.23 -0.56
CA VAL A 142 -21.43 -1.19 -1.76
C VAL A 142 -21.62 0.27 -2.14
N ALA A 143 -21.10 0.65 -3.30
CA ALA A 143 -21.23 2.00 -3.82
C ALA A 143 -22.70 2.36 -4.03
N GLN A 144 -23.08 3.61 -3.76
CA GLN A 144 -24.47 4.06 -3.94
C GLN A 144 -25.04 3.88 -5.34
N THR A 145 -24.21 3.93 -6.38
CA THR A 145 -24.64 3.77 -7.77
C THR A 145 -24.67 2.31 -8.22
N ALA A 146 -24.20 1.38 -7.39
CA ALA A 146 -24.28 -0.04 -7.67
C ALA A 146 -25.72 -0.55 -7.57
N ARG A 147 -26.09 -1.44 -8.49
CA ARG A 147 -27.39 -2.11 -8.53
C ARG A 147 -27.22 -3.57 -8.15
N VAL A 148 -27.52 -3.90 -6.90
CA VAL A 148 -27.48 -5.27 -6.39
C VAL A 148 -28.92 -5.80 -6.32
N HIS A 149 -29.21 -6.89 -7.05
CA HIS A 149 -30.53 -7.50 -6.99
C HIS A 149 -30.86 -7.96 -5.56
N PRO A 150 -32.10 -7.78 -5.05
CA PRO A 150 -32.44 -8.10 -3.66
C PRO A 150 -32.21 -9.57 -3.23
N SER A 151 -32.20 -10.50 -4.19
CA SER A 151 -31.93 -11.92 -3.93
C SER A 151 -30.44 -12.30 -4.01
N ALA A 152 -29.56 -11.38 -4.42
CA ALA A 152 -28.13 -11.61 -4.42
C ALA A 152 -27.58 -11.64 -2.98
N GLN A 153 -26.51 -12.41 -2.76
CA GLN A 153 -25.91 -12.61 -1.45
C GLN A 153 -24.46 -12.12 -1.47
N LEU A 154 -24.16 -11.11 -0.67
CA LEU A 154 -22.82 -10.59 -0.46
C LEU A 154 -22.31 -11.09 0.90
N ARG A 155 -21.18 -11.81 0.91
CA ARG A 155 -20.63 -12.47 2.10
C ARG A 155 -19.17 -12.11 2.30
N GLY A 156 -18.71 -12.20 3.55
CA GLY A 156 -17.31 -11.94 3.89
C GLY A 156 -16.88 -10.51 3.54
N CYS A 157 -15.64 -10.37 3.08
CA CYS A 157 -15.04 -9.10 2.67
C CYS A 157 -15.35 -8.81 1.20
N THR A 158 -16.64 -8.65 0.90
CA THR A 158 -17.12 -8.35 -0.45
C THR A 158 -17.30 -6.85 -0.64
N VAL A 159 -16.78 -6.32 -1.75
CA VAL A 159 -16.89 -4.91 -2.15
C VAL A 159 -17.48 -4.80 -3.54
N VAL A 160 -18.46 -3.92 -3.70
CA VAL A 160 -19.16 -3.64 -4.96
C VAL A 160 -18.91 -2.19 -5.35
N GLY A 161 -18.06 -1.97 -6.36
CA GLY A 161 -17.69 -0.66 -6.85
C GLY A 161 -18.84 0.10 -7.53
N ALA A 162 -18.60 1.37 -7.84
CA ALA A 162 -19.57 2.24 -8.52
C ALA A 162 -20.09 1.62 -9.82
N ASP A 163 -21.38 1.80 -10.09
CA ASP A 163 -22.05 1.40 -11.33
C ASP A 163 -21.97 -0.10 -11.64
N CYS A 164 -21.64 -0.94 -10.65
CA CYS A 164 -21.68 -2.38 -10.80
C CYS A 164 -23.13 -2.88 -10.82
N GLU A 165 -23.37 -3.97 -11.53
CA GLU A 165 -24.65 -4.68 -11.53
C GLU A 165 -24.46 -6.11 -11.05
N VAL A 166 -25.24 -6.52 -10.04
CA VAL A 166 -25.22 -7.89 -9.51
C VAL A 166 -26.59 -8.51 -9.71
N GLY A 167 -26.67 -9.51 -10.57
CA GLY A 167 -27.91 -10.20 -10.96
C GLY A 167 -28.54 -11.04 -9.85
N ALA A 168 -29.77 -11.47 -10.10
CA ALA A 168 -30.57 -12.24 -9.16
C ALA A 168 -29.89 -13.54 -8.73
N ASP A 169 -29.97 -13.87 -7.45
CA ASP A 169 -29.45 -15.11 -6.85
C ASP A 169 -27.93 -15.31 -7.02
N ALA A 170 -27.19 -14.28 -7.41
CA ALA A 170 -25.74 -14.32 -7.43
C ALA A 170 -25.18 -14.39 -5.99
N VAL A 171 -24.09 -15.13 -5.80
CA VAL A 171 -23.42 -15.26 -4.50
C VAL A 171 -21.98 -14.81 -4.63
N LEU A 172 -21.63 -13.73 -3.93
CA LEU A 172 -20.29 -13.16 -3.89
C LEU A 172 -19.73 -13.34 -2.48
N GLU A 173 -18.59 -14.00 -2.34
CA GLU A 173 -17.89 -14.21 -1.07
C GLU A 173 -16.45 -13.72 -1.18
N ASP A 174 -16.00 -12.87 -0.26
CA ASP A 174 -14.64 -12.29 -0.26
C ASP A 174 -14.24 -11.73 -1.65
N THR A 175 -15.19 -11.14 -2.37
CA THR A 175 -15.02 -10.74 -3.79
C THR A 175 -15.06 -9.23 -3.94
N ILE A 176 -14.13 -8.69 -4.72
CA ILE A 176 -14.02 -7.26 -5.00
C ILE A 176 -14.43 -7.01 -6.46
N LEU A 177 -15.46 -6.20 -6.66
CA LEU A 177 -15.88 -5.73 -7.97
C LEU A 177 -15.39 -4.30 -8.18
N TRP A 178 -14.58 -4.09 -9.22
CA TRP A 178 -14.17 -2.76 -9.66
C TRP A 178 -15.29 -2.07 -10.44
N PRO A 179 -15.24 -0.73 -10.60
CA PRO A 179 -16.35 0.04 -11.16
C PRO A 179 -16.88 -0.50 -12.51
N GLY A 180 -18.20 -0.55 -12.63
CA GLY A 180 -18.90 -0.99 -13.84
C GLY A 180 -18.88 -2.49 -14.10
N ALA A 181 -18.37 -3.33 -13.19
CA ALA A 181 -18.43 -4.78 -13.34
C ALA A 181 -19.88 -5.31 -13.30
N GLN A 182 -20.17 -6.34 -14.09
CA GLN A 182 -21.50 -6.93 -14.22
C GLN A 182 -21.46 -8.42 -13.90
N ILE A 183 -22.23 -8.85 -12.91
CA ILE A 183 -22.34 -10.24 -12.51
C ILE A 183 -23.70 -10.79 -12.92
N ALA A 184 -23.71 -11.79 -13.79
CA ALA A 184 -24.94 -12.43 -14.23
C ALA A 184 -25.67 -13.15 -13.08
N SER A 185 -27.00 -13.25 -13.19
CA SER A 185 -27.83 -13.99 -12.24
C SER A 185 -27.31 -15.42 -11.99
N LYS A 186 -27.47 -15.92 -10.76
CA LYS A 186 -27.07 -17.26 -10.31
C LYS A 186 -25.57 -17.56 -10.37
N SER A 187 -24.73 -16.56 -10.65
CA SER A 187 -23.26 -16.72 -10.62
C SER A 187 -22.75 -16.86 -9.19
N ARG A 188 -21.63 -17.57 -9.02
CA ARG A 188 -20.99 -17.76 -7.70
C ARG A 188 -19.51 -17.41 -7.79
N LEU A 189 -19.10 -16.34 -7.12
CA LEU A 189 -17.70 -15.90 -7.08
C LEU A 189 -17.20 -15.97 -5.64
N ARG A 190 -16.01 -16.55 -5.46
CA ARG A 190 -15.37 -16.64 -4.15
C ARG A 190 -13.92 -16.21 -4.23
N SER A 191 -13.52 -15.26 -3.38
CA SER A 191 -12.15 -14.72 -3.40
C SER A 191 -11.77 -14.25 -4.80
N CYS A 192 -12.63 -13.48 -5.48
CA CYS A 192 -12.37 -12.99 -6.83
C CYS A 192 -12.10 -11.48 -6.85
N ILE A 193 -11.35 -11.01 -7.84
CA ILE A 193 -11.27 -9.59 -8.19
C ILE A 193 -11.81 -9.46 -9.61
N VAL A 194 -12.94 -8.78 -9.78
CA VAL A 194 -13.54 -8.55 -11.11
C VAL A 194 -13.20 -7.13 -11.53
N ARG A 195 -12.41 -7.00 -12.60
CA ARG A 195 -11.93 -5.71 -13.10
C ARG A 195 -13.05 -4.89 -13.74
N SER A 196 -12.77 -3.60 -13.92
CA SER A 196 -13.74 -2.63 -14.38
C SER A 196 -14.38 -3.04 -15.71
N HIS A 197 -15.69 -2.85 -15.80
CA HIS A 197 -16.48 -3.12 -17.02
C HIS A 197 -16.43 -4.56 -17.54
N LYS A 198 -16.02 -5.53 -16.71
CA LYS A 198 -16.08 -6.95 -17.06
C LYS A 198 -17.46 -7.52 -16.72
N THR A 199 -17.98 -8.33 -17.64
CA THR A 199 -19.17 -9.15 -17.41
C THR A 199 -18.73 -10.58 -17.07
N VAL A 200 -19.23 -11.11 -15.96
CA VAL A 200 -18.88 -12.44 -15.45
C VAL A 200 -20.14 -13.27 -15.24
N SER A 201 -20.10 -14.52 -15.68
CA SER A 201 -21.12 -15.53 -15.43
C SER A 201 -20.50 -16.84 -14.97
N GLY A 202 -21.28 -17.68 -14.29
CA GLY A 202 -20.86 -19.01 -13.86
C GLY A 202 -20.22 -19.03 -12.47
N ILE A 203 -19.34 -20.01 -12.24
CA ILE A 203 -18.71 -20.27 -10.94
C ILE A 203 -17.20 -20.00 -11.04
N HIS A 204 -16.70 -19.10 -10.21
CA HIS A 204 -15.28 -18.70 -10.20
C HIS A 204 -14.74 -18.71 -8.77
N SER A 205 -13.46 -19.02 -8.60
CA SER A 205 -12.81 -19.01 -7.28
C SER A 205 -11.33 -18.65 -7.39
N ASN A 206 -10.83 -17.80 -6.48
CA ASN A 206 -9.42 -17.42 -6.38
C ASN A 206 -8.82 -16.89 -7.71
N THR A 207 -9.57 -16.09 -8.45
CA THR A 207 -9.16 -15.59 -9.77
C THR A 207 -9.45 -14.11 -9.95
N ASP A 208 -8.68 -13.47 -10.84
CA ASP A 208 -8.80 -12.07 -11.20
C ASP A 208 -9.30 -11.99 -12.65
N ILE A 209 -10.49 -11.45 -12.84
CA ILE A 209 -11.27 -11.51 -14.09
C ILE A 209 -11.27 -10.16 -14.79
#